data_AF-A0A562KKV9-F1
#
_entry.id   AF-A0A562KKV9-F1
#
_cell.length_a   1.000
_cell.length_b   1.000
_cell.length_c   1.000
_cell.angle_alpha   90.00
_cell.angle_beta   90.00
_cell.angle_gamma   90.00
#
_symmetry.space_group_name_H-M   'P 1'
#
loop_
_entity.id
_entity.type
_entity.pdbx_description
1 polymer ?
#
loop_
_entity_poly.entity_id
_entity_poly.type
_entity_poly.pdbx_seq_one_letter_code
_entity_poly.pdbx_strand_id
1 'polypeptide(L)'
;MAAARADISARDILIDTLRVQIARLKRMQFGKSSEKLDTQIAQLELALEELEGEAIVAAVRRADPVQADRPSPVRALPAHLPREEQRIEPEQGSCTCPDCGGALRPLGQDSDEMLDAVPVQWRVVRTIRPKYSCRSCEKIVQAPAPVKAIARGKATFGTLAHVVVSKFDHHLPLL
;
A
#
# COMPACT_ATOMS: atom_id res chain seq x y z
N MET A 1 72.37 1.39 24.10
CA MET A 1 71.47 0.29 23.65
C MET A 1 70.74 -0.43 24.80
N ALA A 2 71.26 -0.50 26.03
CA ALA A 2 70.59 -1.18 27.16
C ALA A 2 69.38 -0.40 27.72
N ALA A 3 69.49 0.94 27.90
CA ALA A 3 68.40 1.77 28.43
C ALA A 3 67.14 1.75 27.53
N ALA A 4 67.33 1.89 26.20
CA ALA A 4 66.22 1.82 25.25
C ALA A 4 65.50 0.45 25.25
N ARG A 5 66.20 -0.66 25.54
CA ARG A 5 65.58 -1.99 25.66
C ARG A 5 64.81 -2.14 26.98
N ALA A 6 65.31 -1.53 28.06
CA ALA A 6 64.60 -1.49 29.35
C ALA A 6 63.29 -0.69 29.23
N ASP A 7 63.31 0.46 28.57
CA ASP A 7 62.11 1.28 28.35
C ASP A 7 61.06 0.57 27.48
N ILE A 8 61.50 -0.19 26.46
CA ILE A 8 60.60 -1.01 25.64
C ILE A 8 59.98 -2.12 26.49
N SER A 9 60.78 -2.83 27.30
CA SER A 9 60.25 -3.88 28.17
C SER A 9 59.26 -3.37 29.22
N ALA A 10 59.49 -2.18 29.79
CA ALA A 10 58.57 -1.55 30.73
C ALA A 10 57.24 -1.16 30.05
N ARG A 11 57.30 -0.67 28.80
CA ARG A 11 56.12 -0.37 27.99
C ARG A 11 55.33 -1.62 27.64
N ASP A 12 56.01 -2.71 27.28
CA ASP A 12 55.35 -3.97 26.91
C ASP A 12 54.59 -4.58 28.11
N ILE A 13 55.19 -4.54 29.31
CA ILE A 13 54.52 -4.97 30.55
C ILE A 13 53.27 -4.11 30.83
N LEU A 14 53.35 -2.81 30.60
CA LEU A 14 52.22 -1.89 30.79
C LEU A 14 51.11 -2.14 29.74
N ILE A 15 51.48 -2.43 28.50
CA ILE A 15 50.51 -2.80 27.46
C ILE A 15 49.79 -4.10 27.82
N ASP A 16 50.50 -5.11 28.30
CA ASP A 16 49.91 -6.40 28.64
C ASP A 16 49.00 -6.31 29.87
N THR A 17 49.39 -5.54 30.88
CA THR A 17 48.52 -5.29 32.05
C THR A 17 47.24 -4.56 31.66
N LEU A 18 47.32 -3.52 30.82
CA LEU A 18 46.15 -2.80 30.32
C LEU A 18 45.25 -3.68 29.44
N ARG A 19 45.83 -4.54 28.58
CA ARG A 19 45.06 -5.49 27.75
C ARG A 19 44.23 -6.44 28.61
N VAL A 20 44.80 -6.97 29.69
CA VAL A 20 44.09 -7.86 30.63
C VAL A 20 42.94 -7.12 31.33
N GLN A 21 43.16 -5.87 31.76
CA GLN A 21 42.12 -5.05 32.38
C GLN A 21 40.97 -4.75 31.41
N ILE A 22 41.27 -4.38 30.16
CA ILE A 22 40.27 -4.14 29.13
C ILE A 22 39.47 -5.42 28.83
N ALA A 23 40.14 -6.57 28.71
CA ALA A 23 39.47 -7.85 28.47
C ALA A 23 38.50 -8.22 29.62
N ARG A 24 38.88 -7.94 30.87
CA ARG A 24 38.02 -8.16 32.05
C ARG A 24 36.79 -7.24 32.02
N LEU A 25 36.98 -5.94 31.76
CA LEU A 25 35.89 -4.97 31.69
C LEU A 25 34.92 -5.29 30.53
N LYS A 26 35.45 -5.68 29.36
CA LYS A 26 34.62 -6.11 28.22
C LYS A 26 33.81 -7.37 28.52
N ARG A 27 34.36 -8.34 29.26
CA ARG A 27 33.59 -9.51 29.71
C ARG A 27 32.54 -9.18 30.78
N MET A 28 32.72 -8.13 31.57
CA MET A 28 31.68 -7.68 32.51
C MET A 28 30.55 -6.94 31.78
N GLN A 29 30.88 -6.15 30.76
CA GLN A 29 29.90 -5.36 30.00
C GLN A 29 29.16 -6.19 28.94
N PHE A 30 29.83 -7.12 28.26
CA PHE A 30 29.31 -7.91 27.13
C PHE A 30 29.50 -9.43 27.31
N GLY A 31 29.65 -9.89 28.55
CA GLY A 31 29.82 -11.32 28.82
C GLY A 31 28.51 -12.08 28.81
N LYS A 32 28.59 -13.36 29.21
CA LYS A 32 27.45 -14.29 29.26
C LYS A 32 26.25 -13.79 30.08
N SER A 33 26.49 -12.93 31.07
CA SER A 33 25.41 -12.29 31.84
C SER A 33 24.68 -11.21 31.05
N SER A 34 25.36 -10.48 30.16
CA SER A 34 24.73 -9.53 29.23
C SER A 34 23.82 -10.28 28.27
N GLU A 35 24.33 -11.34 27.63
CA GLU A 35 23.53 -12.17 26.72
C GLU A 35 22.30 -12.78 27.43
N LYS A 36 22.46 -13.24 28.68
CA LYS A 36 21.34 -13.73 29.49
C LYS A 36 20.33 -12.62 29.80
N LEU A 37 20.78 -11.42 30.14
CA LEU A 37 19.91 -10.28 30.38
C LEU A 37 19.19 -9.86 29.10
N ASP A 38 19.87 -9.82 27.96
CA ASP A 38 19.29 -9.50 26.66
C ASP A 38 18.20 -10.52 26.27
N THR A 39 18.43 -11.81 26.51
CA THR A 39 17.40 -12.84 26.30
C THR A 39 16.22 -12.70 27.26
N GLN A 40 16.46 -12.29 28.51
CA GLN A 40 15.39 -12.04 29.49
C GLN A 40 14.58 -10.80 29.14
N ILE A 41 15.24 -9.73 28.66
CA ILE A 41 14.58 -8.52 28.19
C ILE A 41 13.68 -8.85 26.99
N ALA A 42 14.19 -9.56 25.99
CA ALA A 42 13.40 -9.97 24.83
C ALA A 42 12.18 -10.84 25.22
N GLN A 43 12.33 -11.74 26.21
CA GLN A 43 11.20 -12.51 26.73
C GLN A 43 10.17 -11.64 27.45
N LEU A 44 10.61 -10.65 28.23
CA LEU A 44 9.72 -9.74 28.94
C LEU A 44 9.01 -8.77 27.99
N GLU A 45 9.68 -8.29 26.95
CA GLU A 45 9.10 -7.46 25.89
C GLU A 45 8.00 -8.22 25.15
N LEU A 46 8.25 -9.47 24.76
CA LEU A 46 7.23 -10.32 24.12
C LEU A 46 6.00 -10.54 25.03
N ALA A 47 6.23 -10.83 26.32
CA ALA A 47 5.15 -11.00 27.28
C ALA A 47 4.35 -9.70 27.51
N LEU A 48 5.02 -8.54 27.42
CA LEU A 48 4.36 -7.24 27.52
C LEU A 48 3.47 -6.98 26.30
N GLU A 49 3.96 -7.24 25.10
CA GLU A 49 3.17 -7.10 23.85
C GLU A 49 1.90 -7.98 23.88
N GLU A 50 2.01 -9.22 24.37
CA GLU A 50 0.86 -10.13 24.53
C GLU A 50 -0.17 -9.55 25.51
N LEU A 51 0.26 -9.09 26.68
CA LEU A 51 -0.62 -8.51 27.70
C LEU A 51 -1.28 -7.20 27.25
N GLU A 52 -0.54 -6.35 26.51
CA GLU A 52 -1.08 -5.13 25.91
C GLU A 52 -2.13 -5.45 24.84
N GLY A 53 -1.87 -6.46 23.99
CA GLY A 53 -2.83 -6.97 23.02
C GLY A 53 -4.11 -7.49 23.69
N GLU A 54 -3.98 -8.29 24.75
CA GLU A 54 -5.11 -8.77 25.55
C GLU A 54 -5.88 -7.63 26.22
N ALA A 55 -5.20 -6.60 26.72
CA ALA A 55 -5.82 -5.43 27.32
C ALA A 55 -6.63 -4.62 26.30
N ILE A 56 -6.13 -4.46 25.06
CA ILE A 56 -6.86 -3.82 23.96
C ILE A 56 -8.13 -4.62 23.63
N VAL A 57 -8.02 -5.94 23.49
CA VAL A 57 -9.18 -6.80 23.22
C VAL A 57 -10.18 -6.76 24.37
N ALA A 58 -9.72 -6.75 25.61
CA ALA A 58 -10.57 -6.63 26.80
C ALA A 58 -11.25 -5.25 26.89
N ALA A 59 -10.57 -4.17 26.50
CA ALA A 59 -11.15 -2.83 26.44
C ALA A 59 -12.23 -2.72 25.36
N VAL A 60 -12.01 -3.33 24.18
CA VAL A 60 -13.02 -3.42 23.11
C VAL A 60 -14.24 -4.24 23.56
N ARG A 61 -14.03 -5.30 24.36
CA ARG A 61 -15.13 -6.13 24.90
C ARG A 61 -15.88 -5.49 26.07
N ARG A 62 -15.23 -4.60 26.84
CA ARG A 62 -15.81 -3.88 27.98
C ARG A 62 -16.43 -2.53 27.61
N ALA A 63 -16.16 -2.03 26.40
CA ALA A 63 -16.94 -0.94 25.86
C ALA A 63 -18.38 -1.43 25.70
N ASP A 64 -19.26 -1.02 26.61
CA ASP A 64 -20.69 -1.17 26.42
C ASP A 64 -21.04 -0.61 25.04
N PRO A 65 -21.89 -1.29 24.24
CA PRO A 65 -22.33 -0.71 23.00
C PRO A 65 -23.09 0.56 23.38
N VAL A 66 -22.45 1.71 23.19
CA VAL A 66 -23.16 2.98 23.12
C VAL A 66 -24.27 2.71 22.12
N GLN A 67 -25.53 2.76 22.58
CA GLN A 67 -26.68 2.78 21.71
C GLN A 67 -26.55 4.06 20.90
N ALA A 68 -25.76 3.98 19.83
CA ALA A 68 -25.90 4.85 18.70
C ALA A 68 -27.34 4.66 18.27
N ASP A 69 -28.10 5.75 18.37
CA ASP A 69 -29.43 5.89 17.83
C ASP A 69 -29.38 5.32 16.41
N ARG A 70 -29.89 4.09 16.23
CA ARG A 70 -29.66 3.33 15.00
C ARG A 70 -30.37 4.11 13.91
N PRO A 71 -29.65 4.74 12.95
CA PRO A 71 -30.32 5.24 11.77
C PRO A 71 -30.93 4.01 11.10
N SER A 72 -32.15 4.16 10.59
CA SER A 72 -32.81 3.20 9.70
C SER A 72 -31.80 2.56 8.73
N PRO A 73 -31.96 1.29 8.34
CA PRO A 73 -30.97 0.59 7.52
C PRO A 73 -30.87 1.24 6.14
N VAL A 74 -29.98 2.22 5.97
CA VAL A 74 -29.63 2.75 4.66
C VAL A 74 -28.54 1.86 4.11
N ARG A 75 -28.91 0.92 3.24
CA ARG A 75 -27.94 0.20 2.40
C ARG A 75 -28.25 0.34 0.90
N ALA A 76 -28.92 1.43 0.51
CA ALA A 76 -28.96 1.80 -0.91
C ALA A 76 -27.62 2.41 -1.31
N LEU A 77 -27.03 1.97 -2.43
CA LEU A 77 -25.81 2.56 -2.95
C LEU A 77 -26.06 4.01 -3.43
N PRO A 78 -25.09 4.93 -3.28
CA PRO A 78 -25.29 6.33 -3.65
C PRO A 78 -25.80 6.50 -5.09
N ALA A 79 -26.88 7.28 -5.27
CA ALA A 79 -27.58 7.41 -6.56
C ALA A 79 -26.75 8.06 -7.68
N HIS A 80 -25.66 8.76 -7.34
CA HIS A 80 -24.78 9.38 -8.33
C HIS A 80 -23.78 8.39 -8.95
N LEU A 81 -23.64 7.19 -8.38
CA LEU A 81 -22.79 6.15 -8.96
C LEU A 81 -23.48 5.54 -10.20
N PRO A 82 -22.75 5.28 -11.28
CA PRO A 82 -23.31 4.61 -12.45
C PRO A 82 -23.76 3.18 -12.08
N ARG A 83 -24.91 2.74 -12.60
CA ARG A 83 -25.37 1.35 -12.53
C ARG A 83 -25.06 0.65 -13.85
N GLU A 84 -24.47 -0.52 -13.77
CA GLU A 84 -24.36 -1.45 -14.89
C GLU A 84 -25.32 -2.61 -14.65
N GLU A 85 -26.33 -2.76 -15.52
CA GLU A 85 -27.36 -3.79 -15.36
C GLU A 85 -26.91 -5.10 -16.03
N GLN A 86 -26.76 -6.17 -15.25
CA GLN A 86 -26.54 -7.52 -15.76
C GLN A 86 -27.83 -8.33 -15.66
N ARG A 87 -28.45 -8.61 -16.81
CA ARG A 87 -29.65 -9.45 -16.88
C ARG A 87 -29.26 -10.90 -17.15
N ILE A 88 -29.65 -11.80 -16.25
CA ILE A 88 -29.42 -13.24 -16.37
C ILE A 88 -30.73 -13.89 -16.83
N GLU A 89 -30.70 -14.54 -17.99
CA GLU A 89 -31.84 -15.27 -18.56
C GLU A 89 -31.73 -16.78 -18.30
N PRO A 90 -32.85 -17.52 -18.30
CA PRO A 90 -32.82 -18.98 -18.25
C PRO A 90 -32.05 -19.58 -19.44
N GLU A 91 -31.33 -20.68 -19.22
CA GLU A 91 -30.50 -21.34 -20.25
C GLU A 91 -31.28 -21.74 -21.51
N GLN A 92 -32.56 -22.09 -21.35
CA GLN A 92 -33.44 -22.51 -22.45
C GLN A 92 -34.16 -21.33 -23.15
N GLY A 93 -33.81 -20.10 -22.78
CA GLY A 93 -34.38 -18.87 -23.32
C GLY A 93 -35.69 -18.46 -22.64
N SER A 94 -36.06 -17.20 -22.81
CA SER A 94 -37.19 -16.55 -22.13
C SER A 94 -38.58 -16.98 -22.62
N CYS A 95 -38.67 -17.95 -23.52
CA CYS A 95 -39.89 -18.25 -24.27
C CYS A 95 -40.43 -19.67 -24.04
N THR A 96 -39.64 -20.58 -23.47
CA THR A 96 -40.03 -22.00 -23.36
C THR A 96 -39.78 -22.51 -21.95
N CYS A 97 -40.83 -23.05 -21.33
CA CYS A 97 -40.74 -23.65 -20.01
C CYS A 97 -39.92 -24.94 -20.09
N PRO A 98 -38.87 -25.10 -19.26
CA PRO A 98 -38.01 -26.27 -19.30
C PRO A 98 -38.71 -27.58 -18.95
N ASP A 99 -39.79 -27.52 -18.15
CA ASP A 99 -40.50 -28.71 -17.67
C ASP A 99 -41.64 -29.16 -18.60
N CYS A 100 -42.28 -28.23 -19.32
CA CYS A 100 -43.50 -28.53 -20.09
C CYS A 100 -43.51 -27.98 -21.53
N GLY A 101 -42.47 -27.25 -21.95
CA GLY A 101 -42.38 -26.69 -23.31
C GLY A 101 -43.36 -25.55 -23.61
N GLY A 102 -44.15 -25.11 -22.62
CA GLY A 102 -45.11 -24.01 -22.78
C GLY A 102 -44.46 -22.64 -22.87
N ALA A 103 -45.22 -21.65 -23.36
CA ALA A 103 -44.73 -20.27 -23.48
C ALA A 103 -44.57 -19.61 -22.10
N LEU A 104 -43.37 -19.07 -21.81
CA LEU A 104 -43.11 -18.30 -20.59
C LEU A 104 -43.57 -16.84 -20.76
N ARG A 105 -44.05 -16.25 -19.66
CA ARG A 105 -44.39 -14.82 -19.58
C ARG A 105 -43.65 -14.16 -18.41
N PRO A 106 -43.28 -12.88 -18.50
CA PRO A 106 -42.68 -12.17 -17.38
C PRO A 106 -43.69 -12.03 -16.24
N LEU A 107 -43.25 -12.28 -15.01
CA LEU A 107 -44.08 -12.20 -13.79
C LEU A 107 -43.53 -11.18 -12.76
N GLY A 108 -42.21 -11.01 -12.72
CA GLY A 108 -41.50 -10.10 -11.82
C GLY A 108 -39.99 -10.29 -11.97
N GLN A 109 -39.21 -9.43 -11.32
CA GLN A 109 -37.77 -9.57 -11.22
C GLN A 109 -37.33 -9.24 -9.80
N ASP A 110 -36.35 -9.99 -9.30
CA ASP A 110 -35.61 -9.65 -8.11
C ASP A 110 -34.30 -8.95 -8.53
N SER A 111 -33.92 -7.89 -7.82
CA SER A 111 -32.71 -7.12 -8.10
C SER A 111 -31.87 -6.99 -6.84
N ASP A 112 -30.56 -7.24 -6.97
CA ASP A 112 -29.56 -6.98 -5.95
C ASP A 112 -28.52 -5.98 -6.48
N GLU A 113 -28.10 -5.03 -5.64
CA GLU A 113 -27.09 -4.04 -6.01
C GLU A 113 -25.76 -4.37 -5.31
N MET A 114 -24.70 -4.56 -6.10
CA MET A 114 -23.34 -4.72 -5.60
C MET A 114 -22.46 -3.56 -6.09
N LEU A 115 -21.62 -3.02 -5.19
CA LEU A 115 -20.66 -2.00 -5.56
C LEU A 115 -19.42 -2.67 -6.16
N ASP A 116 -19.22 -2.48 -7.46
CA ASP A 116 -18.01 -2.92 -8.16
C ASP A 116 -16.98 -1.78 -8.31
N ALA A 117 -15.70 -2.16 -8.38
CA ALA A 117 -14.59 -1.23 -8.56
C ALA A 117 -13.84 -1.57 -9.85
N VAL A 118 -14.07 -0.76 -10.89
CA VAL A 118 -13.34 -0.90 -12.16
C VAL A 118 -11.96 -0.23 -12.02
N PRO A 119 -10.84 -0.99 -12.10
CA PRO A 119 -9.51 -0.41 -12.02
C PRO A 119 -9.20 0.49 -13.23
N VAL A 120 -8.07 1.20 -13.18
CA VAL A 120 -7.66 2.19 -14.18
C VAL A 120 -7.89 1.72 -15.62
N GLN A 121 -8.68 2.51 -16.36
CA GLN A 121 -8.86 2.35 -17.81
C GLN A 121 -7.80 3.17 -18.56
N TRP A 122 -7.00 2.48 -19.37
CA TRP A 122 -5.97 3.11 -20.20
C TRP A 122 -6.58 3.68 -21.48
N ARG A 123 -6.25 4.93 -21.81
CA ARG A 123 -6.65 5.57 -23.08
C ARG A 123 -5.50 6.30 -23.74
N VAL A 124 -5.57 6.43 -25.05
CA VAL A 124 -4.62 7.23 -25.83
C VAL A 124 -5.17 8.65 -25.99
N VAL A 125 -4.46 9.64 -25.44
CA VAL A 125 -4.77 11.05 -25.65
C VAL A 125 -4.03 11.55 -26.89
N ARG A 126 -4.75 11.74 -28.00
CA ARG A 126 -4.19 12.25 -29.26
C ARG A 126 -4.35 13.78 -29.33
N THR A 127 -3.25 14.51 -29.15
CA THR A 127 -3.26 15.98 -29.35
C THR A 127 -3.04 16.33 -30.82
N ILE A 128 -4.06 16.90 -31.46
CA ILE A 128 -3.98 17.40 -32.83
C ILE A 128 -3.79 18.93 -32.77
N ARG A 129 -2.74 19.43 -33.42
CA ARG A 129 -2.44 20.87 -33.51
C ARG A 129 -2.57 21.33 -34.96
N PRO A 130 -3.77 21.72 -35.42
CA PRO A 130 -3.95 22.18 -36.79
C PRO A 130 -3.13 23.45 -37.05
N LYS A 131 -2.62 23.54 -38.27
CA LYS A 131 -1.95 24.74 -38.78
C LYS A 131 -2.94 25.48 -39.67
N TYR A 132 -3.02 26.79 -39.51
CA TYR A 132 -3.85 27.66 -40.33
C TYR A 132 -2.96 28.63 -41.10
N SER A 133 -3.26 28.90 -42.36
CA SER A 133 -2.60 29.94 -43.14
C SER A 133 -3.56 31.11 -43.41
N CYS A 134 -3.08 32.33 -43.21
CA CYS A 134 -3.81 33.52 -43.61
C CYS A 134 -3.77 33.66 -45.15
N ARG A 135 -4.91 33.84 -45.82
CA ARG A 135 -4.95 34.00 -47.28
C ARG A 135 -4.41 35.33 -47.79
N SER A 136 -4.43 36.37 -46.95
CA SER A 136 -4.04 37.73 -47.37
C SER A 136 -2.54 37.98 -47.22
N CYS A 137 -1.88 37.33 -46.26
CA CYS A 137 -0.46 37.56 -45.96
C CYS A 137 0.36 36.27 -45.85
N GLU A 138 -0.24 35.11 -46.19
CA GLU A 138 0.38 33.77 -46.19
C GLU A 138 0.96 33.31 -44.84
N LYS A 139 0.78 34.08 -43.76
CA LYS A 139 1.28 33.74 -42.43
C LYS A 139 0.65 32.47 -41.91
N ILE A 140 1.49 31.53 -41.47
CA ILE A 140 1.06 30.27 -40.84
C ILE A 140 1.00 30.47 -39.32
N VAL A 141 -0.13 30.09 -38.73
CA VAL A 141 -0.39 30.15 -37.29
C VAL A 141 -0.69 28.74 -36.78
N GLN A 142 -0.06 28.37 -35.67
CA GLN A 142 -0.28 27.11 -34.97
C GLN A 142 -0.17 27.38 -33.47
N ALA A 143 -1.13 26.90 -32.67
CA ALA A 143 -1.03 26.94 -31.21
C ALA A 143 0.21 26.16 -30.74
N PRO A 144 0.96 26.59 -29.71
CA PRO A 144 2.17 25.90 -29.23
C PRO A 144 1.89 24.47 -28.75
N ALA A 145 2.94 23.65 -28.67
CA ALA A 145 2.79 22.28 -28.17
C ALA A 145 2.52 22.30 -26.67
N PRO A 146 1.61 21.46 -26.14
CA PRO A 146 1.44 21.33 -24.71
C PRO A 146 2.71 20.76 -24.09
N VAL A 147 2.99 21.17 -22.85
CA VAL A 147 4.13 20.69 -22.08
C VAL A 147 3.96 19.19 -21.81
N LYS A 148 5.08 18.46 -21.88
CA LYS A 148 5.14 17.05 -21.51
C LYS A 148 5.99 16.90 -20.26
N ALA A 149 5.61 15.97 -19.39
CA ALA A 149 6.38 15.65 -18.19
C ALA A 149 7.81 15.20 -18.51
N ILE A 150 7.95 14.35 -19.53
CA ILE A 150 9.23 13.83 -20.00
C ILE A 150 9.42 14.22 -21.46
N ALA A 151 10.60 14.76 -21.80
CA ALA A 151 10.94 15.12 -23.17
C ALA A 151 10.80 13.88 -24.10
N ARG A 152 10.02 14.01 -25.17
CA ARG A 152 9.66 12.90 -26.10
C ARG A 152 8.93 11.72 -25.46
N GLY A 153 8.54 11.81 -24.19
CA GLY A 153 7.77 10.78 -23.48
C GLY A 153 6.36 10.59 -24.06
N LYS A 154 5.84 9.37 -23.89
CA LYS A 154 4.46 8.98 -24.26
C LYS A 154 3.50 8.99 -23.07
N ALA A 155 4.02 8.91 -21.84
CA ALA A 155 3.22 8.98 -20.63
C ALA A 155 2.70 10.40 -20.38
N THR A 156 1.42 10.50 -20.05
CA THR A 156 0.83 11.76 -19.58
C THR A 156 1.17 12.00 -18.12
N PHE A 157 0.93 13.22 -17.61
CA PHE A 157 1.06 13.50 -16.18
C PHE A 157 0.19 12.58 -15.32
N GLY A 158 -1.05 12.31 -15.75
CA GLY A 158 -1.95 11.39 -15.04
C GLY A 158 -1.41 9.96 -15.01
N THR A 159 -0.81 9.50 -16.11
CA THR A 159 -0.15 8.19 -16.17
C THR A 159 1.00 8.08 -15.17
N LEU A 160 1.87 9.10 -15.11
CA LEU A 160 3.00 9.10 -14.19
C LEU A 160 2.53 9.20 -12.73
N ALA A 161 1.52 10.03 -12.45
CA ALA A 161 0.93 10.13 -11.13
C ALA A 161 0.36 8.78 -10.66
N HIS A 162 -0.38 8.09 -11.52
CA HIS A 162 -0.92 6.76 -11.22
C HIS A 162 0.21 5.77 -10.87
N VAL A 163 1.28 5.72 -11.67
CA VAL A 163 2.42 4.82 -11.40
C VAL A 163 3.07 5.11 -10.03
N VAL A 164 3.28 6.39 -9.70
CA VAL A 164 3.88 6.80 -8.43
C VAL A 164 2.97 6.44 -7.25
N VAL A 165 1.68 6.77 -7.30
CA VAL A 165 0.72 6.45 -6.24
C VAL A 165 0.58 4.93 -6.08
N SER A 166 0.40 4.19 -7.17
CA SER A 166 0.33 2.73 -7.15
C SER A 166 1.56 2.10 -6.52
N LYS A 167 2.76 2.61 -6.82
CA LYS A 167 4.01 2.07 -6.28
C LYS A 167 4.21 2.40 -4.80
N PHE A 168 4.01 3.65 -4.41
CA PHE A 168 4.45 4.15 -3.11
C PHE A 168 3.35 4.21 -2.06
N ASP A 169 2.10 4.45 -2.48
CA ASP A 169 0.94 4.52 -1.57
C ASP A 169 0.23 3.16 -1.47
N HIS A 170 0.05 2.47 -2.61
CA HIS A 170 -0.63 1.18 -2.64
C HIS A 170 0.33 -0.03 -2.60
N HIS A 171 1.65 0.21 -2.54
CA HIS A 171 2.68 -0.82 -2.49
C HIS A 171 2.58 -1.88 -3.61
N LEU A 172 2.02 -1.52 -4.76
CA LEU A 172 1.90 -2.42 -5.89
C LEU A 172 3.26 -2.62 -6.58
N PRO A 173 3.55 -3.83 -7.08
CA PRO A 173 4.75 -4.06 -7.89
C PRO A 173 4.68 -3.22 -9.18
N LEU A 174 5.85 -2.80 -9.68
CA LEU A 174 5.93 -2.22 -11.01
C LEU A 174 5.78 -3.37 -12.01
N LEU A 175 4.75 -3.28 -12.86
CA LEU A 175 4.58 -4.15 -14.03
C LEU A 175 5.76 -4.01 -15.01
#